data_AF-A0A2J4RK19-F1
#
_entry.id   AF-A0A2J4RK19-F1
#
_cell.length_a   1.000
_cell.length_b   1.000
_cell.length_c   1.000
_cell.angle_alpha   90.00
_cell.angle_beta   90.00
_cell.angle_gamma   90.00
#
_symmetry.space_group_name_H-M   'P 1'
#
loop_
_entity.id
_entity.type
_entity.pdbx_description
1 polymer ?
#
loop_
_entity_poly.entity_id
_entity_poly.type
_entity_poly.pdbx_seq_one_letter_code
_entity_poly.pdbx_strand_id
1 'polypeptide(L)'
;MTEHAITRTQAWLESLRPKTLPLAFAAIIVGSALAWHQGSFDPWVALLAIITAGLLQILSNLANDYGDAVKGSDKPDRIGPLRG
;
A
#
# COMPACT_ATOMS: atom_id res chain seq x y z
N MET A 1 2.35 30.59 -8.95
CA MET A 1 2.02 29.15 -8.79
C MET A 1 2.54 28.76 -7.42
N THR A 2 1.66 28.57 -6.44
CA THR A 2 2.07 28.26 -5.06
C THR A 2 2.57 26.82 -5.00
N GLU A 3 3.89 26.64 -4.93
CA GLU A 3 4.48 25.35 -4.56
C GLU A 3 3.96 24.98 -3.16
N HIS A 4 3.04 24.02 -3.10
CA HIS A 4 2.69 23.40 -1.83
C HIS A 4 3.82 22.46 -1.45
N ALA A 5 4.67 22.92 -0.52
CA ALA A 5 5.68 22.07 0.07
C ALA A 5 4.99 20.87 0.74
N ILE A 6 5.23 19.66 0.21
CA ILE A 6 4.70 18.43 0.77
C ILE A 6 5.25 18.27 2.18
N THR A 7 4.35 18.15 3.16
CA THR A 7 4.76 17.92 4.55
C THR A 7 5.38 16.52 4.68
N ARG A 8 6.36 16.35 5.58
CA ARG A 8 7.04 15.05 5.80
C ARG A 8 6.03 13.92 6.02
N THR A 9 4.97 14.16 6.76
CA THR A 9 3.85 13.24 6.99
C THR A 9 3.10 12.88 5.72
N GLN A 10 2.84 13.85 4.82
CA GLN A 10 2.23 13.58 3.52
C GLN A 10 3.14 12.74 2.63
N ALA A 11 4.45 13.00 2.63
CA ALA A 11 5.41 12.17 1.89
C ALA A 11 5.42 10.72 2.39
N TRP A 12 5.40 10.51 3.71
CA TRP A 12 5.25 9.17 4.30
C TRP A 12 3.90 8.52 3.93
N LEU A 13 2.79 9.25 4.03
CA LEU A 13 1.46 8.78 3.63
C LEU A 13 1.38 8.42 2.14
N GLU A 14 2.06 9.15 1.28
CA GLU A 14 2.05 8.93 -0.16
C GLU A 14 2.94 7.74 -0.55
N SER A 15 4.09 7.56 0.11
CA SER A 15 4.96 6.39 -0.02
C SER A 15 4.28 5.09 0.46
N LEU A 16 3.38 5.16 1.44
CA LEU A 16 2.57 4.01 1.85
C LEU A 16 1.59 3.52 0.76
N ARG A 17 1.39 4.30 -0.32
CA ARG A 17 0.44 4.07 -1.43
C ARG A 17 -0.94 3.61 -0.93
N PRO A 18 -1.67 4.45 -0.19
CA PRO A 18 -2.97 4.12 0.40
C PRO A 18 -4.02 3.72 -0.63
N LYS A 19 -3.83 4.08 -1.91
CA LYS A 19 -4.72 3.68 -3.01
C LYS A 19 -4.60 2.19 -3.40
N THR A 20 -3.52 1.49 -3.04
CA THR A 20 -3.37 0.04 -3.32
C THR A 20 -3.87 -0.85 -2.18
N LEU A 21 -4.01 -0.31 -0.97
CA LEU A 21 -4.52 -1.03 0.20
C LEU A 21 -5.96 -1.56 0.05
N PRO A 22 -6.92 -0.84 -0.59
CA PRO A 22 -8.28 -1.33 -0.76
C PRO A 22 -8.37 -2.65 -1.53
N LEU A 23 -7.45 -2.88 -2.47
CA LEU A 23 -7.44 -4.11 -3.26
C LEU A 23 -7.09 -5.33 -2.40
N ALA A 24 -6.07 -5.20 -1.54
CA ALA A 24 -5.66 -6.25 -0.61
C ALA A 24 -6.78 -6.56 0.40
N PHE A 25 -7.49 -5.53 0.88
CA PHE A 25 -8.59 -5.72 1.82
C PHE A 25 -9.83 -6.35 1.17
N ALA A 26 -10.11 -6.08 -0.11
CA ALA A 26 -11.24 -6.69 -0.82
C ALA A 26 -11.15 -8.22 -0.82
N ALA A 27 -9.96 -8.79 -1.08
CA ALA A 27 -9.76 -10.24 -1.05
C ALA A 27 -10.05 -10.85 0.32
N ILE A 28 -9.63 -10.19 1.40
CA ILE A 28 -9.85 -10.67 2.77
C ILE A 28 -11.32 -10.54 3.18
N ILE A 29 -11.99 -9.46 2.78
CA ILE A 29 -13.42 -9.27 3.02
C ILE A 29 -14.22 -10.38 2.32
N VAL A 30 -13.92 -10.68 1.06
CA VAL A 30 -14.58 -11.75 0.31
C VAL A 30 -14.33 -13.12 0.96
N GLY A 31 -13.07 -13.41 1.34
CA GLY A 31 -12.74 -14.65 2.05
C GLY A 31 -13.46 -14.78 3.39
N SER A 32 -13.56 -13.67 4.13
CA SER A 32 -14.28 -13.60 5.41
C SER A 32 -15.78 -13.80 5.24
N ALA A 33 -16.39 -13.21 4.21
CA ALA A 33 -17.80 -13.41 3.88
C ALA A 33 -18.10 -14.87 3.49
N LEU A 34 -17.18 -15.52 2.75
CA LEU A 34 -17.31 -16.93 2.40
C LEU A 34 -17.15 -17.86 3.62
N ALA A 35 -16.23 -17.53 4.54
CA ALA A 35 -16.09 -18.25 5.81
C ALA A 35 -17.35 -18.10 6.67
N TRP A 36 -17.96 -16.91 6.69
CA TRP A 36 -19.22 -16.64 7.37
C TRP A 36 -20.36 -17.49 6.80
N HIS A 37 -20.49 -17.53 5.48
CA HIS A 37 -21.50 -18.34 4.80
C HIS A 37 -21.36 -19.85 5.10
N GLN A 38 -20.14 -20.34 5.33
CA GLN A 38 -19.87 -21.73 5.69
C GLN A 38 -19.91 -22.00 7.20
N GLY A 39 -20.28 -21.03 8.03
CA GLY A 39 -20.32 -21.16 9.49
C GLY A 39 -18.95 -21.32 10.15
N SER A 40 -17.86 -21.02 9.43
CA SER A 40 -16.47 -21.17 9.89
C SER A 40 -15.76 -19.83 10.03
N PHE A 41 -16.52 -18.73 10.22
CA PHE A 41 -15.94 -17.41 10.40
C PHE A 41 -15.28 -17.28 11.77
N ASP A 42 -14.00 -16.89 11.75
CA ASP A 42 -13.26 -16.51 12.94
C ASP A 42 -12.83 -15.03 12.82
N PRO A 43 -13.31 -14.14 13.72
CA PRO A 43 -12.95 -12.73 13.68
C PRO A 43 -11.45 -12.48 13.91
N TRP A 44 -10.76 -13.34 14.64
CA TRP A 44 -9.31 -13.23 14.83
C TRP A 44 -8.54 -13.57 13.57
N VAL A 45 -8.97 -14.59 12.84
CA VAL A 45 -8.36 -14.93 11.54
C VAL A 45 -8.56 -13.78 10.55
N ALA A 46 -9.76 -13.20 10.49
CA ALA A 46 -10.05 -12.04 9.64
C ALA A 46 -9.17 -10.83 10.01
N LEU A 47 -9.03 -10.51 11.30
CA LEU A 47 -8.19 -9.41 11.77
C LEU A 47 -6.71 -9.62 11.45
N LEU A 48 -6.17 -10.81 11.75
CA LEU A 48 -4.79 -11.16 11.47
C LEU A 48 -4.50 -11.14 9.97
N ALA A 49 -5.45 -11.58 9.15
CA ALA A 49 -5.34 -11.49 7.69
C ALA A 49 -5.25 -10.03 7.22
N ILE A 50 -6.12 -9.13 7.72
CA ILE A 50 -6.11 -7.71 7.36
C ILE A 50 -4.78 -7.07 7.71
N ILE A 51 -4.28 -7.32 8.93
CA ILE A 51 -2.99 -6.79 9.39
C ILE A 51 -1.86 -7.33 8.51
N THR A 52 -1.83 -8.63 8.26
CA THR A 52 -0.78 -9.28 7.47
C THR A 52 -0.75 -8.75 6.04
N ALA A 53 -1.89 -8.71 5.36
CA ALA A 53 -1.96 -8.21 3.99
C ALA A 53 -1.63 -6.71 3.90
N GLY A 54 -2.07 -5.92 4.88
CA GLY A 54 -1.69 -4.51 4.97
C GLY A 54 -0.18 -4.32 5.10
N LEU A 55 0.46 -5.07 6.00
CA LEU A 55 1.91 -5.03 6.19
C LEU A 55 2.67 -5.50 4.95
N LEU A 56 2.22 -6.58 4.29
CA LEU A 56 2.84 -7.06 3.05
C LEU A 56 2.68 -6.06 1.90
N GLN A 57 1.54 -5.37 1.80
CA GLN A 57 1.33 -4.33 0.80
C GLN A 57 2.27 -3.15 1.03
N ILE A 58 2.42 -2.69 2.28
CA ILE A 58 3.36 -1.64 2.67
C ILE A 58 4.79 -2.05 2.36
N LEU A 59 5.19 -3.28 2.75
CA LEU A 59 6.53 -3.80 2.51
C LEU A 59 6.86 -3.85 1.01
N SER A 60 5.92 -4.34 0.19
CA SER A 60 6.08 -4.37 -1.27
C SER A 60 6.24 -2.97 -1.86
N ASN A 61 5.46 -2.01 -1.38
CA ASN A 61 5.55 -0.61 -1.82
C ASN A 61 6.92 -0.01 -1.47
N LEU A 62 7.38 -0.20 -0.23
CA LEU A 62 8.68 0.29 0.22
C LEU A 62 9.85 -0.38 -0.52
N ALA A 63 9.76 -1.69 -0.75
CA ALA A 63 10.78 -2.42 -1.51
C ALA A 63 10.87 -1.94 -2.97
N ASN A 64 9.74 -1.60 -3.59
CA ASN A 64 9.71 -1.02 -4.94
C ASN A 64 10.31 0.39 -4.96
N ASP A 65 9.96 1.25 -4.00
CA ASP A 65 10.51 2.60 -3.91
C ASP A 65 12.03 2.56 -3.65
N TYR A 66 12.51 1.68 -2.76
CA TYR A 66 13.93 1.46 -2.54
C TYR A 66 14.64 0.92 -3.80
N GLY A 67 14.03 -0.04 -4.49
CA GLY A 67 14.55 -0.57 -5.75
C GLY A 67 14.67 0.49 -6.84
N ASP A 68 13.69 1.39 -6.94
CA ASP A 68 13.70 2.52 -7.89
C ASP A 68 14.81 3.53 -7.54
N ALA A 69 15.01 3.82 -6.24
CA ALA A 69 16.08 4.70 -5.76
C ALA A 69 17.48 4.13 -6.02
N VAL A 70 17.69 2.83 -5.76
CA VAL A 70 18.99 2.16 -5.98
C VAL A 70 19.29 1.99 -7.47
N LYS A 71 18.28 1.78 -8.33
CA LYS A 71 18.46 1.61 -9.78
C LYS A 71 18.75 2.92 -10.53
N GLY A 72 18.68 4.08 -9.88
CA GLY A 72 19.01 5.36 -10.51
C GLY A 72 18.11 5.71 -11.70
N SER A 73 16.81 5.43 -11.59
CA SER A 73 15.86 5.68 -12.68
C SER A 73 15.53 7.17 -12.91
N ASP A 74 16.16 8.08 -12.17
CA ASP A 74 16.15 9.52 -12.42
C ASP A 74 17.13 9.86 -13.53
N LYS A 75 16.74 9.52 -14.76
CA LYS A 75 17.28 10.18 -15.94
C LYS A 75 16.68 11.59 -16.03
N PRO A 76 17.43 12.61 -16.48
CA PRO A 76 16.93 14.00 -16.62
C PRO A 76 15.71 14.16 -17.53
N ASP A 77 15.30 13.11 -18.24
CA ASP A 77 14.26 13.09 -19.26
C ASP A 77 12.95 12.44 -18.78
N ARG A 78 12.73 12.40 -17.45
CA ARG A 78 11.58 11.71 -16.86
C ARG A 78 10.33 12.58 -16.91
N ILE A 79 9.41 12.27 -17.84
CA ILE A 79 8.07 12.84 -17.92
C ILE A 79 7.16 12.12 -16.90
N GLY A 80 7.29 12.47 -15.62
CA GLY A 80 6.44 11.95 -14.55
C GLY A 80 6.58 12.80 -13.29
N PRO A 81 5.52 12.94 -12.47
CA PRO A 81 5.57 13.79 -11.28
C PRO A 81 6.64 13.30 -10.31
N LEU A 82 7.38 14.26 -9.73
CA LEU A 82 8.36 14.01 -8.68
C LEU A 82 7.72 13.21 -7.55
N ARG A 83 8.33 12.07 -7.22
CA ARG A 83 8.04 11.32 -5.99
C ARG A 83 9.12 11.74 -4.99
N GLY A 84 8.69 12.05 -3.76
CA GLY A 84 9.52 12.64 -2.72
C GLY A 84 10.69 11.78 -2.24
#